data_AF-A0A7W1P0F0-F1
#
_entry.id   AF-A0A7W1P0F0-F1
#
_cell.length_a   1.000
_cell.length_b   1.000
_cell.length_c   1.000
_cell.angle_alpha   90.00
_cell.angle_beta   90.00
_cell.angle_gamma   90.00
#
_symmetry.space_group_name_H-M   'P 1'
#
loop_
_entity.id
_entity.type
_entity.pdbx_description
1 polymer ?
#
loop_
_entity_poly.entity_id
_entity_poly.type
_entity_poly.pdbx_seq_one_letter_code
_entity_poly.pdbx_strand_id
1 'polypeptide(L)'
;MSQAAPQTRVDIAWLGELPCRVGQILIDKTPGEFLLCHRDDAGRSDLATSWTPYAASEIARYDDAGQYRRLKTAPNLRHGWLLLLQDFAALPLALDLFYPGRVAAYEAWSRDKLTTTRFRDTLARQSGMYRAAAKIGEQEADQLIANFCRSDGGCLRTILWKRTADAPCASTRLPPEKFDVSYDQTGRCERTLPLLCQEACNLLVAEARQVVKDGA
;
A
#
# COMPACT_ATOMS: atom_id res chain seq x y z
N MET A 1 11.95 -12.81 -30.51
CA MET A 1 12.66 -12.12 -29.41
C MET A 1 11.64 -11.77 -28.34
N SER A 2 11.37 -12.70 -27.42
CA SER A 2 10.46 -12.47 -26.30
C SER A 2 11.33 -12.12 -25.09
N GLN A 3 11.38 -10.86 -24.71
CA GLN A 3 12.00 -10.45 -23.45
C GLN A 3 10.98 -10.71 -22.34
N ALA A 4 11.22 -11.76 -21.56
CA ALA A 4 10.54 -11.95 -20.29
C ALA A 4 10.85 -10.75 -19.39
N ALA A 5 9.81 -10.13 -18.83
CA ALA A 5 9.97 -9.12 -17.79
C ALA A 5 10.81 -9.70 -16.63
N PRO A 6 11.69 -8.92 -15.99
CA PRO A 6 12.46 -9.41 -14.86
C PRO A 6 11.50 -9.74 -13.72
N GLN A 7 11.18 -11.03 -13.56
CA GLN A 7 10.56 -11.54 -12.35
C GLN A 7 11.53 -11.27 -11.22
N THR A 8 11.26 -10.22 -10.44
CA THR A 8 12.08 -9.85 -9.30
C THR A 8 11.87 -10.94 -8.27
N ARG A 9 12.75 -11.94 -8.29
CA ARG A 9 12.73 -13.04 -7.34
C ARG A 9 13.16 -12.45 -6.00
N VAL A 10 12.19 -12.22 -5.13
CA VAL A 10 12.45 -11.77 -3.76
C VAL A 10 13.36 -12.79 -3.08
N ASP A 11 14.42 -12.32 -2.45
CA ASP A 11 15.38 -13.18 -1.77
C ASP A 11 14.72 -13.91 -0.59
N ILE A 12 14.82 -15.25 -0.56
CA ILE A 12 14.18 -16.10 0.45
C ILE A 12 14.74 -15.82 1.85
N ALA A 13 16.03 -15.49 1.97
CA ALA A 13 16.64 -15.15 3.26
C ALA A 13 16.01 -13.86 3.84
N TRP A 14 15.78 -12.88 2.97
CA TRP A 14 15.15 -11.61 3.33
C TRP A 14 13.69 -11.77 3.78
N LEU A 15 12.97 -12.77 3.27
CA LEU A 15 11.59 -13.08 3.74
C LEU A 15 11.54 -13.55 5.20
N GLY A 16 12.57 -14.27 5.64
CA GLY A 16 12.70 -14.72 7.03
C GLY A 16 12.74 -13.55 8.02
N GLU A 17 13.42 -12.47 7.64
CA GLU A 17 13.63 -11.26 8.45
C GLU A 17 12.44 -10.30 8.48
N LEU A 18 11.47 -10.48 7.58
CA LEU A 18 10.30 -9.61 7.50
C LEU A 18 9.53 -9.59 8.83
N PRO A 19 8.97 -8.44 9.23
CA PRO A 19 8.02 -8.39 10.33
C PRO A 19 6.85 -9.35 10.12
N CYS A 20 6.29 -9.89 11.20
CA CYS A 20 5.12 -10.78 11.16
C CYS A 20 3.81 -10.06 10.80
N ARG A 21 3.87 -8.85 10.24
CA ARG A 21 2.76 -7.93 10.09
C ARG A 21 2.99 -7.05 8.87
N VAL A 22 1.93 -6.81 8.09
CA VAL A 22 1.96 -5.94 6.92
C VAL A 22 0.58 -5.36 6.66
N GLY A 23 0.42 -4.03 6.75
CA GLY A 23 -0.90 -3.39 6.68
C GLY A 23 -1.88 -4.03 7.68
N GLN A 24 -3.03 -4.51 7.24
CA GLN A 24 -4.00 -5.23 8.08
C GLN A 24 -3.79 -6.74 8.20
N ILE A 25 -2.65 -7.28 7.74
CA ILE A 25 -2.38 -8.72 7.75
C ILE A 25 -1.41 -9.08 8.87
N LEU A 26 -1.74 -10.14 9.61
CA LEU A 26 -0.85 -10.87 10.50
C LEU A 26 -0.30 -12.09 9.73
N ILE A 27 1.00 -12.34 9.89
CA ILE A 27 1.71 -13.47 9.30
C ILE A 27 2.29 -14.28 10.46
N ASP A 28 1.76 -15.48 10.68
CA ASP A 28 2.42 -16.48 11.51
C ASP A 28 3.39 -17.29 10.63
N LYS A 29 4.63 -17.42 11.11
CA LYS A 29 5.75 -18.06 10.43
C LYS A 29 6.13 -19.31 11.21
N THR A 30 5.41 -20.39 10.97
CA THR A 30 5.78 -21.70 11.49
C THR A 30 6.83 -22.32 10.55
N PRO A 31 7.81 -23.11 11.02
CA PRO A 31 8.79 -23.73 10.13
C PRO A 31 8.10 -24.53 9.02
N GLY A 32 8.27 -24.11 7.76
CA GLY A 32 7.68 -24.74 6.58
C GLY A 32 6.24 -24.34 6.26
N GLU A 33 5.58 -23.51 7.07
CA GLU A 33 4.19 -23.09 6.87
C GLU A 33 3.97 -21.63 7.24
N PHE A 34 3.20 -20.92 6.40
CA PHE A 34 2.74 -19.57 6.68
C PHE A 34 1.24 -19.54 6.84
N LEU A 35 0.79 -18.90 7.92
CA LEU A 35 -0.61 -18.64 8.17
C LEU A 35 -0.82 -17.12 8.12
N LEU A 36 -1.72 -16.70 7.25
CA LEU A 36 -2.11 -15.30 7.12
C LEU A 36 -3.57 -15.15 7.52
N CYS A 37 -3.85 -14.12 8.31
CA CYS A 37 -5.21 -13.69 8.64
C CYS A 37 -5.24 -12.17 8.77
N HIS A 38 -6.45 -11.61 8.90
CA HIS A 38 -6.57 -10.22 9.33
C HIS A 38 -6.00 -10.09 10.76
N ARG A 39 -5.31 -8.99 11.07
CA ARG A 39 -4.71 -8.78 12.40
C ARG A 39 -5.72 -8.88 13.54
N ASP A 40 -6.92 -8.34 13.31
CA ASP A 40 -8.01 -8.36 14.29
C ASP A 40 -8.70 -9.74 14.40
N ASP A 41 -8.37 -10.70 13.52
CA ASP A 41 -8.83 -12.09 13.59
C ASP A 41 -7.86 -13.02 14.34
N ALA A 42 -6.79 -12.47 14.92
CA ALA A 42 -5.80 -13.26 15.65
C ALA A 42 -6.46 -14.08 16.78
N GLY A 43 -6.22 -15.40 16.77
CA GLY A 43 -6.76 -16.33 17.78
C GLY A 43 -8.19 -16.80 17.53
N ARG A 44 -8.86 -16.33 16.47
CA ARG A 44 -10.17 -16.87 16.06
C ARG A 44 -10.04 -18.25 15.44
N SER A 45 -11.01 -19.11 15.71
CA SER A 45 -11.10 -20.48 15.16
C SER A 45 -12.19 -20.65 14.10
N ASP A 46 -12.99 -19.62 13.84
CA ASP A 46 -14.18 -19.64 12.98
C ASP A 46 -13.93 -18.96 11.60
N LEU A 47 -12.69 -19.03 11.11
CA LEU A 47 -12.27 -18.37 9.87
C LEU A 47 -12.44 -19.26 8.65
N ALA A 48 -12.79 -18.66 7.51
CA ALA A 48 -12.88 -19.38 6.24
C ALA A 48 -11.47 -19.67 5.68
N THR A 49 -11.08 -20.95 5.66
CA THR A 49 -9.75 -21.39 5.25
C THR A 49 -9.59 -21.51 3.74
N SER A 50 -8.44 -21.08 3.24
CA SER A 50 -7.97 -21.28 1.86
C SER A 50 -6.51 -21.74 1.86
N TRP A 51 -6.11 -22.51 0.86
CA TRP A 51 -4.76 -23.11 0.76
C TRP A 51 -3.96 -22.64 -0.45
N THR A 52 -4.48 -21.67 -1.19
CA THR A 52 -3.87 -21.19 -2.43
C THR A 52 -3.55 -19.70 -2.33
N PRO A 53 -2.33 -19.25 -2.66
CA PRO A 53 -1.98 -17.84 -2.60
C PRO A 53 -2.90 -16.97 -3.47
N TYR A 54 -3.49 -17.53 -4.53
CA TYR A 54 -4.42 -16.83 -5.41
C TYR A 54 -5.72 -16.40 -4.72
N ALA A 55 -6.12 -17.05 -3.63
CA ALA A 55 -7.28 -16.65 -2.83
C ALA A 55 -7.12 -15.23 -2.25
N ALA A 56 -5.88 -14.77 -2.03
CA ALA A 56 -5.58 -13.41 -1.58
C ALA A 56 -6.19 -12.33 -2.49
N SER A 57 -6.26 -12.58 -3.80
CA SER A 57 -6.83 -11.61 -4.76
C SER A 57 -8.33 -11.39 -4.53
N GLU A 58 -9.08 -12.46 -4.32
CA GLU A 58 -10.52 -12.41 -4.02
C GLU A 58 -10.78 -11.90 -2.60
N ILE A 59 -9.91 -12.25 -1.64
CA ILE A 59 -9.98 -11.70 -0.28
C ILE A 59 -9.76 -10.18 -0.29
N ALA A 60 -8.77 -9.70 -1.02
CA ALA A 60 -8.47 -8.29 -1.13
C ALA A 60 -9.49 -7.51 -1.97
N ARG A 61 -10.41 -8.19 -2.67
CA ARG A 61 -11.30 -7.59 -3.67
C ARG A 61 -12.36 -6.68 -3.07
N TYR A 62 -12.98 -7.11 -1.98
CA TYR A 62 -14.10 -6.44 -1.32
C TYR A 62 -13.79 -6.22 0.17
N ASP A 63 -14.45 -5.22 0.79
CA ASP A 63 -14.44 -5.03 2.24
C ASP A 63 -15.56 -5.84 2.92
N ASP A 64 -15.70 -5.70 4.24
CA ASP A 64 -16.72 -6.41 5.04
C ASP A 64 -18.15 -6.07 4.61
N ALA A 65 -18.39 -4.88 4.06
CA ALA A 65 -19.69 -4.46 3.54
C ALA A 65 -19.93 -4.92 2.09
N GLY A 66 -19.03 -5.74 1.54
CA GLY A 66 -19.08 -6.21 0.16
C GLY A 66 -18.77 -5.12 -0.87
N GLN A 67 -18.25 -3.96 -0.46
CA GLN A 67 -17.92 -2.87 -1.36
C GLN A 67 -16.56 -3.10 -2.01
N TYR A 68 -16.46 -2.75 -3.30
CA TYR A 68 -15.22 -2.98 -4.04
C TYR A 68 -14.07 -2.10 -3.54
N ARG A 69 -12.96 -2.74 -3.17
CA ARG A 69 -11.74 -2.06 -2.69
C ARG A 69 -10.92 -1.55 -3.87
N ARG A 70 -11.20 -0.32 -4.30
CA ARG A 70 -10.44 0.39 -5.34
C ARG A 70 -8.97 0.60 -4.95
N LEU A 71 -8.72 0.90 -3.68
CA LEU A 71 -7.38 1.03 -3.12
C LEU A 71 -7.09 -0.13 -2.17
N LYS A 72 -6.23 -1.07 -2.57
CA LYS A 72 -5.92 -2.25 -1.75
C LYS A 72 -5.20 -1.94 -0.44
N THR A 73 -4.62 -0.75 -0.33
CA THR A 73 -3.95 -0.27 0.89
C THR A 73 -4.85 0.63 1.74
N ALA A 74 -6.13 0.79 1.41
CA ALA A 74 -7.09 1.42 2.33
C ALA A 74 -7.31 0.50 3.55
N PRO A 75 -7.55 1.06 4.75
CA PRO A 75 -7.70 0.30 6.00
C PRO A 75 -9.08 -0.36 6.12
N ASN A 76 -9.46 -1.13 5.11
CA ASN A 76 -10.76 -1.80 5.00
C ASN A 76 -10.64 -3.21 4.40
N LEU A 77 -9.51 -3.89 4.61
CA LEU A 77 -9.40 -5.31 4.29
C LEU A 77 -10.44 -6.08 5.10
N ARG A 78 -11.21 -6.94 4.44
CA ARG A 78 -12.24 -7.75 5.10
C ARG A 78 -11.66 -8.71 6.12
N HIS A 79 -12.48 -9.10 7.09
CA HIS A 79 -12.19 -10.08 8.14
C HIS A 79 -12.70 -11.48 7.75
N GLY A 80 -12.52 -12.45 8.65
CA GLY A 80 -13.14 -13.77 8.59
C GLY A 80 -12.45 -14.79 7.67
N TRP A 81 -11.16 -14.59 7.36
CA TRP A 81 -10.42 -15.46 6.44
C TRP A 81 -9.10 -15.96 7.05
N LEU A 82 -8.72 -17.16 6.63
CA LEU A 82 -7.44 -17.79 6.96
C LEU A 82 -6.79 -18.31 5.68
N LEU A 83 -5.54 -17.94 5.44
CA LEU A 83 -4.78 -18.40 4.29
C LEU A 83 -3.57 -19.20 4.77
N LEU A 84 -3.56 -20.50 4.43
CA LEU A 84 -2.50 -21.45 4.78
C LEU A 84 -1.62 -21.70 3.56
N LEU A 85 -0.32 -21.45 3.68
CA LEU A 85 0.65 -21.56 2.58
C LEU A 85 1.81 -22.45 3.01
N GLN A 86 2.15 -23.46 2.22
CA GLN A 86 3.22 -24.44 2.53
C GLN A 86 4.55 -24.15 1.81
N ASP A 87 4.63 -23.05 1.06
CA ASP A 87 5.79 -22.72 0.22
C ASP A 87 6.30 -21.29 0.50
N PHE A 88 7.62 -21.15 0.62
CA PHE A 88 8.31 -19.86 0.73
C PHE A 88 8.04 -18.94 -0.47
N ALA A 89 7.84 -19.48 -1.67
CA ALA A 89 7.48 -18.66 -2.83
C ALA A 89 6.01 -18.20 -2.82
N ALA A 90 5.14 -18.87 -2.04
CA ALA A 90 3.73 -18.53 -1.96
C ALA A 90 3.46 -17.28 -1.11
N LEU A 91 4.26 -17.02 -0.07
CA LEU A 91 4.08 -15.85 0.80
C LEU A 91 4.27 -14.52 0.02
N PRO A 92 5.37 -14.28 -0.72
CA PRO A 92 5.52 -13.05 -1.50
C PRO A 92 4.41 -12.85 -2.53
N LEU A 93 3.98 -13.94 -3.18
CA LEU A 93 2.89 -13.89 -4.15
C LEU A 93 1.57 -13.50 -3.48
N ALA A 94 1.21 -14.11 -2.34
CA ALA A 94 0.01 -13.76 -1.60
C ALA A 94 0.05 -12.30 -1.14
N LEU A 95 1.19 -11.84 -0.60
CA LEU A 95 1.36 -10.45 -0.17
C LEU A 95 1.28 -9.46 -1.34
N ASP A 96 1.76 -9.82 -2.53
CA ASP A 96 1.61 -8.99 -3.74
C ASP A 96 0.15 -8.93 -4.21
N LEU A 97 -0.60 -10.03 -4.09
CA LEU A 97 -2.03 -10.04 -4.40
C LEU A 97 -2.87 -9.22 -3.39
N PHE A 98 -2.45 -9.18 -2.12
CA PHE A 98 -3.06 -8.31 -1.11
C PHE A 98 -2.66 -6.85 -1.28
N TYR A 99 -1.36 -6.58 -1.44
CA TYR A 99 -0.76 -5.25 -1.51
C TYR A 99 0.22 -5.14 -2.69
N PRO A 100 -0.30 -4.91 -3.91
CA PRO A 100 0.49 -4.94 -5.13
C PRO A 100 1.75 -4.06 -5.10
N GLY A 101 2.89 -4.69 -5.39
CA GLY A 101 4.22 -4.12 -5.47
C GLY A 101 4.79 -3.59 -4.16
N ARG A 102 4.15 -3.84 -3.00
CA ARG A 102 4.60 -3.24 -1.73
C ARG A 102 5.79 -3.97 -1.12
N VAL A 103 5.83 -5.29 -1.24
CA VAL A 103 7.00 -6.09 -0.81
C VAL A 103 8.23 -5.72 -1.66
N ALA A 104 8.10 -5.68 -2.99
CA ALA A 104 9.18 -5.29 -3.88
C ALA A 104 9.65 -3.84 -3.66
N ALA A 105 8.72 -2.91 -3.39
CA ALA A 105 9.08 -1.52 -3.04
C ALA A 105 9.88 -1.45 -1.74
N TYR A 106 9.50 -2.24 -0.72
CA TYR A 106 10.24 -2.33 0.54
C TYR A 106 11.63 -2.94 0.36
N GLU A 107 11.75 -4.00 -0.43
CA GLU A 107 13.06 -4.59 -0.77
C GLU A 107 13.97 -3.56 -1.46
N ALA A 108 13.45 -2.85 -2.48
CA ALA A 108 14.20 -1.81 -3.17
C ALA A 108 14.62 -0.67 -2.23
N TRP A 109 13.74 -0.26 -1.31
CA TRP A 109 14.04 0.78 -0.31
C TRP A 109 15.12 0.34 0.67
N SER A 110 15.02 -0.89 1.19
CA SER A 110 16.01 -1.45 2.12
C SER A 110 17.43 -1.59 1.55
N ARG A 111 17.55 -1.48 0.22
CA ARG A 111 18.81 -1.54 -0.54
C ARG A 111 19.20 -0.20 -1.15
N ASP A 112 18.55 0.90 -0.74
CA ASP A 112 18.76 2.26 -1.27
C ASP A 112 18.57 2.39 -2.79
N LYS A 113 17.70 1.55 -3.38
CA LYS A 113 17.39 1.53 -4.82
C LYS A 113 16.01 2.10 -5.17
N LEU A 114 15.18 2.41 -4.19
CA LEU A 114 13.84 2.95 -4.44
C LEU A 114 13.91 4.44 -4.79
N THR A 115 13.48 4.79 -6.00
CA THR A 115 13.31 6.19 -6.41
C THR A 115 11.90 6.67 -6.10
N THR A 116 11.78 7.95 -5.71
CA THR A 116 10.49 8.59 -5.46
C THR A 116 10.21 9.65 -6.51
N THR A 117 8.93 9.89 -6.79
CA THR A 117 8.50 10.91 -7.74
C THR A 117 7.63 11.95 -7.06
N ARG A 118 7.97 13.22 -7.23
CA ARG A 118 7.25 14.34 -6.64
C ARG A 118 5.82 14.43 -7.19
N PHE A 119 4.88 14.90 -6.38
CA PHE A 119 3.47 15.02 -6.80
C PHE A 119 3.31 15.87 -8.05
N ARG A 120 3.99 17.03 -8.10
CA ARG A 120 3.95 17.92 -9.27
C ARG A 120 4.46 17.26 -10.55
N ASP A 121 5.50 16.43 -10.46
CA ASP A 121 6.00 15.70 -11.63
C ASP A 121 5.00 14.64 -12.09
N THR A 122 4.37 13.92 -11.15
CA THR A 122 3.31 12.96 -11.48
C THR A 122 2.15 13.64 -12.18
N LEU A 123 1.71 14.81 -11.70
CA LEU A 123 0.66 15.58 -12.35
C LEU A 123 1.07 16.12 -13.73
N ALA A 124 2.31 16.59 -13.88
CA ALA A 124 2.82 17.12 -15.15
C ALA A 124 2.87 16.07 -16.28
N ARG A 125 3.03 14.79 -15.93
CA ARG A 125 2.98 13.67 -16.90
C ARG A 125 1.58 13.31 -17.37
N GLN A 126 0.53 13.79 -16.70
CA GLN A 126 -0.84 13.41 -17.02
C GLN A 126 -1.29 14.04 -18.34
N SER A 127 -1.96 13.24 -19.16
CA SER A 127 -2.48 13.65 -20.46
C SER A 127 -4.00 13.45 -20.53
N GLY A 128 -4.59 13.77 -21.70
CA GLY A 128 -6.02 13.56 -21.93
C GLY A 128 -6.91 14.24 -20.87
N MET A 129 -7.89 13.50 -20.35
CA MET A 129 -8.84 14.02 -19.36
C MET A 129 -8.22 14.36 -18.00
N TYR A 130 -7.03 13.81 -17.68
CA TYR A 130 -6.34 14.02 -16.39
C TYR A 130 -5.35 15.19 -16.42
N ARG A 131 -5.03 15.73 -17.60
CA ARG A 131 -4.16 16.92 -17.76
C ARG A 131 -4.63 18.12 -16.92
N ALA A 132 -5.93 18.25 -16.69
CA ALA A 132 -6.48 19.31 -15.84
C ALA A 132 -5.97 19.24 -14.39
N ALA A 133 -5.68 18.05 -13.86
CA ALA A 133 -5.20 17.87 -12.49
C ALA A 133 -3.91 18.65 -12.20
N ALA A 134 -3.06 18.88 -13.20
CA ALA A 134 -1.83 19.67 -13.05
C ALA A 134 -2.07 21.13 -12.65
N LYS A 135 -3.29 21.64 -12.84
CA LYS A 135 -3.67 23.02 -12.50
C LYS A 135 -4.05 23.22 -11.03
N ILE A 136 -4.09 22.17 -10.20
CA ILE A 136 -4.47 22.26 -8.79
C ILE A 136 -3.57 23.25 -8.04
N GLY A 137 -4.16 24.16 -7.25
CA GLY A 137 -3.41 25.12 -6.44
C GLY A 137 -2.58 24.45 -5.34
N GLU A 138 -1.58 25.14 -4.79
CA GLU A 138 -0.74 24.56 -3.72
C GLU A 138 -1.53 24.26 -2.45
N GLN A 139 -2.43 25.16 -2.03
CA GLN A 139 -3.26 24.97 -0.83
C GLN A 139 -4.27 23.83 -1.01
N GLU A 140 -4.89 23.75 -2.19
CA GLU A 140 -5.82 22.69 -2.55
C GLU A 140 -5.11 21.33 -2.62
N ALA A 141 -3.92 21.28 -3.22
CA ALA A 141 -3.11 20.07 -3.25
C ALA A 141 -2.72 19.61 -1.84
N ASP A 142 -2.29 20.53 -0.97
CA ASP A 142 -1.97 20.23 0.42
C ASP A 142 -3.17 19.64 1.16
N GLN A 143 -4.35 20.27 1.04
CA GLN A 143 -5.58 19.78 1.68
C GLN A 143 -6.07 18.46 1.09
N LEU A 144 -6.00 18.29 -0.24
CA LEU A 144 -6.39 17.06 -0.93
C LEU A 144 -5.53 15.89 -0.47
N ILE A 145 -4.20 16.06 -0.46
CA ILE A 145 -3.26 15.02 -0.02
C ILE A 145 -3.56 14.64 1.43
N ALA A 146 -3.84 15.62 2.29
CA ALA A 146 -4.18 15.36 3.69
C ALA A 146 -5.48 14.55 3.84
N ASN A 147 -6.52 14.92 3.12
CA ASN A 147 -7.81 14.24 3.19
C ASN A 147 -7.77 12.83 2.60
N PHE A 148 -7.09 12.66 1.46
CA PHE A 148 -7.04 11.40 0.74
C PHE A 148 -6.08 10.40 1.39
N CYS A 149 -4.89 10.86 1.78
CA CYS A 149 -3.82 9.97 2.20
C CYS A 149 -3.79 9.70 3.70
N ARG A 150 -4.64 10.34 4.53
CA ARG A 150 -4.67 10.10 5.99
C ARG A 150 -4.72 8.61 6.32
N SER A 151 -4.05 8.22 7.40
CA SER A 151 -3.95 6.81 7.79
C SER A 151 -5.28 6.27 8.31
N ASP A 152 -6.07 7.13 8.98
CA ASP A 152 -7.44 6.81 9.38
C ASP A 152 -8.42 6.95 8.20
N GLY A 153 -8.85 5.81 7.66
CA GLY A 153 -9.84 5.72 6.59
C GLY A 153 -9.35 6.05 5.17
N GLY A 154 -8.16 6.62 4.99
CA GLY A 154 -7.62 6.98 3.66
C GLY A 154 -6.74 5.88 3.07
N CYS A 155 -5.51 5.77 3.57
CA CYS A 155 -4.50 4.87 3.01
C CYS A 155 -3.44 4.50 4.05
N LEU A 156 -3.10 3.22 4.17
CA LEU A 156 -2.08 2.69 5.07
C LEU A 156 -0.64 2.84 4.53
N ARG A 157 -0.45 3.50 3.40
CA ARG A 157 0.89 3.68 2.85
C ARG A 157 1.67 4.78 3.57
N THR A 158 2.96 4.57 3.81
CA THR A 158 3.90 5.61 4.27
C THR A 158 4.38 6.44 3.08
N ILE A 159 4.22 7.76 3.13
CA ILE A 159 4.57 8.63 2.00
C ILE A 159 6.07 8.94 1.98
N LEU A 160 6.74 8.65 0.86
CA LEU A 160 8.16 8.95 0.66
C LEU A 160 8.40 10.13 -0.31
N TRP A 161 7.40 10.46 -1.13
CA TRP A 161 7.51 11.55 -2.10
C TRP A 161 7.17 12.91 -1.48
N LYS A 162 7.72 13.97 -2.07
CA LYS A 162 7.42 15.36 -1.71
C LYS A 162 6.40 15.98 -2.67
N ARG A 163 5.70 17.03 -2.23
CA ARG A 163 4.74 17.73 -3.10
C ARG A 163 5.45 18.41 -4.27
N THR A 164 6.44 19.23 -3.95
CA THR A 164 7.31 19.98 -4.88
C THR A 164 8.77 19.70 -4.57
N ALA A 165 9.71 20.34 -5.29
CA ALA A 165 11.14 20.24 -4.99
C ALA A 165 11.48 20.83 -3.61
N ASP A 166 10.89 21.98 -3.31
CA ASP A 166 11.21 22.78 -2.12
C ASP A 166 10.30 22.46 -0.92
N ALA A 167 9.24 21.68 -1.13
CA ALA A 167 8.35 21.27 -0.04
C ALA A 167 9.08 20.35 0.96
N PRO A 168 8.87 20.52 2.28
CA PRO A 168 9.47 19.64 3.28
C PRO A 168 8.92 18.21 3.19
N CYS A 169 7.65 18.04 2.80
CA CYS A 169 6.95 16.76 2.71
C CYS A 169 5.84 16.80 1.63
N ALA A 170 5.01 15.76 1.57
CA ALA A 170 3.85 15.74 0.67
C ALA A 170 2.70 16.67 1.11
N SER A 171 2.47 16.76 2.41
CA SER A 171 1.47 17.68 2.97
C SER A 171 1.83 18.08 4.39
N THR A 172 1.74 19.38 4.66
CA THR A 172 1.96 19.98 5.98
C THR A 172 0.78 19.76 6.94
N ARG A 173 -0.34 19.24 6.44
CA ARG A 173 -1.55 18.92 7.22
C ARG A 173 -1.63 17.45 7.64
N LEU A 174 -0.70 16.61 7.16
CA LEU A 174 -0.57 15.23 7.62
C LEU A 174 0.36 15.16 8.83
N PRO A 175 0.08 14.25 9.77
CA PRO A 175 0.94 14.05 10.93
C PRO A 175 2.32 13.49 10.49
N PRO A 176 3.42 13.79 11.20
CA PRO A 176 4.77 13.36 10.82
C PRO A 176 4.92 11.85 10.68
N GLU A 177 4.16 11.08 11.47
CA GLU A 177 4.03 9.62 11.42
C GLU A 177 3.71 9.12 10.01
N LYS A 178 3.00 9.93 9.20
CA LYS A 178 2.64 9.55 7.84
C LYS A 178 3.82 9.41 6.89
N PHE A 179 4.94 10.03 7.26
CA PHE A 179 6.20 10.03 6.52
C PHE A 179 7.25 9.13 7.16
N ASP A 180 6.94 8.53 8.30
CA ASP A 180 7.85 7.66 9.05
C ASP A 180 7.67 6.20 8.61
N VAL A 181 8.77 5.61 8.11
CA VAL A 181 8.82 4.21 7.65
C VAL A 181 8.77 3.22 8.81
N SER A 182 9.14 3.65 10.02
CA SER A 182 9.06 2.83 11.22
C SER A 182 7.67 2.82 11.86
N TYR A 183 6.81 3.78 11.50
CA TYR A 183 5.48 3.92 12.09
C TYR A 183 4.46 2.96 11.47
N ASP A 184 3.71 2.28 12.33
CA ASP A 184 2.59 1.45 11.93
C ASP A 184 1.38 2.32 11.57
N GLN A 185 1.13 2.49 10.27
CA GLN A 185 0.03 3.30 9.75
C GLN A 185 -1.37 2.78 10.13
N THR A 186 -1.48 1.59 10.74
CA THR A 186 -2.75 1.14 11.36
C THR A 186 -3.03 1.78 12.72
N GLY A 187 -2.05 2.51 13.30
CA GLY A 187 -2.15 3.12 14.62
C GLY A 187 -1.93 2.16 15.79
N ARG A 188 -1.59 0.89 15.51
CA ARG A 188 -1.34 -0.14 16.54
C ARG A 188 0.04 -0.07 17.18
N CYS A 189 0.95 0.75 16.65
CA CYS A 189 2.34 0.91 17.13
C CYS A 189 3.12 -0.40 17.23
N GLU A 190 2.90 -1.31 16.27
CA GLU A 190 3.59 -2.61 16.21
C GLU A 190 4.69 -2.61 15.15
N ARG A 191 5.68 -3.50 15.29
CA ARG A 191 6.65 -3.71 14.21
C ARG A 191 5.94 -4.31 12.99
N THR A 192 5.86 -3.55 11.90
CA THR A 192 5.21 -3.94 10.64
C THR A 192 6.13 -3.72 9.45
N LEU A 193 5.94 -4.50 8.40
CA LEU A 193 6.46 -4.20 7.07
C LEU A 193 5.68 -2.97 6.56
N PRO A 194 6.37 -1.85 6.27
CA PRO A 194 5.71 -0.62 5.88
C PRO A 194 5.27 -0.69 4.42
N LEU A 195 4.04 -0.26 4.15
CA LEU A 195 3.53 -0.15 2.79
C LEU A 195 4.06 1.16 2.18
N LEU A 196 5.24 1.16 1.58
CA LEU A 196 5.85 2.40 1.08
C LEU A 196 5.01 3.03 -0.05
N CYS A 197 5.02 4.35 -0.17
CA CYS A 197 4.40 5.13 -1.26
C CYS A 197 5.49 5.95 -1.94
N GLN A 198 6.02 5.44 -3.06
CA GLN A 198 7.08 6.10 -3.83
C GLN A 198 6.56 7.17 -4.79
N GLU A 199 5.27 7.14 -5.13
CA GLU A 199 4.64 8.07 -6.05
C GLU A 199 3.13 8.21 -5.72
N ALA A 200 2.55 9.37 -6.04
CA ALA A 200 1.11 9.58 -5.97
C ALA A 200 0.34 8.58 -6.85
N CYS A 201 -0.70 7.95 -6.29
CA CYS A 201 -1.46 6.95 -7.02
C CYS A 201 -2.47 7.58 -8.01
N ASN A 202 -2.91 6.79 -8.99
CA ASN A 202 -3.90 7.24 -9.99
C ASN A 202 -5.23 7.71 -9.36
N LEU A 203 -5.60 7.20 -8.19
CA LEU A 203 -6.79 7.66 -7.48
C LEU A 203 -6.61 9.09 -6.96
N LEU A 204 -5.45 9.42 -6.38
CA LEU A 204 -5.15 10.78 -5.94
C LEU A 204 -5.10 11.77 -7.12
N VAL A 205 -4.56 11.34 -8.27
CA VAL A 205 -4.59 12.13 -9.51
C VAL A 205 -6.02 12.37 -9.99
N ALA A 206 -6.89 11.35 -9.90
CA ALA A 206 -8.30 11.48 -10.26
C ALA A 206 -9.03 12.46 -9.33
N GLU A 207 -8.77 12.43 -8.03
CA GLU A 207 -9.35 13.40 -7.08
C GLU A 207 -8.81 14.82 -7.32
N ALA A 208 -7.52 14.97 -7.64
CA ALA A 208 -6.94 16.27 -7.98
C ALA A 208 -7.62 16.91 -9.20
N ARG A 209 -7.98 16.09 -10.19
CA ARG A 209 -8.79 16.56 -11.32
C ARG A 209 -10.17 17.04 -10.90
N GLN A 210 -10.84 16.38 -9.95
CA GLN A 210 -12.17 16.78 -9.50
C GLN A 210 -12.11 18.10 -8.74
N VAL A 211 -11.15 18.27 -7.83
CA VAL A 211 -10.93 19.55 -7.13
C VAL A 211 -10.76 20.71 -8.11
N VAL A 212 -9.94 20.53 -9.16
CA VAL A 212 -9.76 21.56 -10.20
C VAL A 212 -11.04 21.85 -10.97
N LYS A 213 -11.89 20.85 -11.19
CA LYS A 213 -13.15 21.01 -11.95
C LYS A 213 -14.25 21.67 -11.14
N ASP A 214 -14.31 21.37 -9.85
CA ASP A 214 -15.36 21.89 -8.97
C ASP A 214 -15.04 23.32 -8.52
N GLY A 215 -13.77 23.72 -8.55
CA GLY A 215 -13.30 25.09 -8.27
C GLY A 215 -13.16 26.00 -9.49
N ALA A 216 -13.40 25.51 -10.71
CA ALA A 216 -13.33 26.26 -11.97
C ALA A 216 -14.72 26.64 -12.47
#